data_AF-A0A964IDI2-F1
#
_entry.id   AF-A0A964IDI2-F1
#
_cell.length_a   1.000
_cell.length_b   1.000
_cell.length_c   1.000
_cell.angle_alpha   90.00
_cell.angle_beta   90.00
_cell.angle_gamma   90.00
#
_symmetry.space_group_name_H-M   'P 1'
#
loop_
_entity.id
_entity.type
_entity.pdbx_description
1 polymer ?
#
loop_
_entity_poly.entity_id
_entity_poly.type
_entity_poly.pdbx_seq_one_letter_code
_entity_poly.pdbx_strand_id
1 'polypeptide(L)'
;MADSPTSTLATIRRLLLALLVFGMAGTTAELWLMGHYEDWKQLIPFGVMALSTLAGFWHGFARTTSSASLFRLSMLLLMVAGATGSVLHYRANMEFQLEMDPTMGGMALLLKVLHAKAPPALAPGNMALLGLLGLVSTLGISRAFHKE
;
A
#
# COMPACT_ATOMS: atom_id res chain seq x y z
N MET A 1 33.87 3.91 -16.29
CA MET A 1 33.38 2.65 -16.86
C MET A 1 31.88 2.64 -16.61
N ALA A 2 31.04 2.76 -17.66
CA ALA A 2 29.59 2.84 -17.47
C ALA A 2 29.08 1.50 -16.93
N ASP A 3 28.22 1.53 -15.91
CA ASP A 3 27.58 0.34 -15.38
C ASP A 3 26.78 -0.37 -16.48
N SER A 4 26.85 -1.69 -16.52
CA SER A 4 26.03 -2.47 -17.46
C SER A 4 24.53 -2.22 -17.22
N PRO A 5 23.67 -2.32 -18.25
CA PRO A 5 22.22 -2.23 -18.06
C PRO A 5 21.69 -3.21 -16.99
N THR A 6 22.32 -4.39 -16.89
CA THR A 6 21.99 -5.42 -15.89
C THR A 6 22.34 -5.01 -14.47
N SER A 7 23.52 -4.43 -14.23
CA SER A 7 23.93 -3.94 -12.90
C SER A 7 23.07 -2.75 -12.47
N THR A 8 22.73 -1.86 -13.42
CA THR A 8 21.80 -0.75 -13.21
C THR A 8 20.42 -1.24 -12.79
N LEU A 9 19.83 -2.18 -13.54
CA LEU A 9 18.52 -2.74 -13.22
C LEU A 9 18.49 -3.48 -11.88
N ALA A 10 19.56 -4.22 -11.55
CA ALA A 10 19.69 -4.87 -10.25
C ALA A 10 19.74 -3.87 -9.10
N THR A 11 20.44 -2.74 -9.29
CA THR A 11 20.52 -1.64 -8.31
C THR A 11 19.15 -0.99 -8.11
N ILE A 12 18.45 -0.66 -9.20
CA ILE A 12 17.10 -0.08 -9.15
C ILE A 12 16.15 -1.00 -8.38
N ARG A 13 16.15 -2.32 -8.64
CA ARG A 13 15.29 -3.27 -7.91
C ARG A 13 15.57 -3.31 -6.42
N ARG A 14 16.84 -3.23 -6.01
CA ARG A 14 17.23 -3.19 -4.59
C ARG A 14 16.79 -1.89 -3.93
N LEU A 15 16.99 -0.75 -4.60
CA LEU A 15 16.55 0.56 -4.10
C LEU A 15 15.03 0.63 -4.00
N LEU A 16 14.29 0.12 -5.00
CA LEU A 16 12.83 0.03 -4.95
C LEU A 16 12.35 -0.83 -3.77
N LEU A 17 12.97 -2.00 -3.54
CA LEU A 17 12.63 -2.82 -2.39
C LEU A 17 12.92 -2.10 -1.06
N ALA A 18 14.06 -1.43 -0.95
CA ALA A 18 14.42 -0.67 0.25
C ALA A 18 13.44 0.48 0.51
N LEU A 19 13.10 1.25 -0.53
CA LEU A 19 12.11 2.33 -0.46
C LEU A 19 10.72 1.81 -0.09
N LEU A 20 10.33 0.66 -0.63
CA LEU A 20 9.04 0.04 -0.31
C LEU A 20 8.97 -0.42 1.15
N VAL A 21 10.02 -1.08 1.65
CA VAL A 21 10.12 -1.48 3.06
C VAL A 21 10.11 -0.25 3.97
N PHE A 22 10.87 0.79 3.62
CA PHE A 22 10.88 2.05 4.36
C PHE A 22 9.51 2.75 4.34
N GLY A 23 8.86 2.81 3.18
CA GLY A 23 7.54 3.42 3.01
C GLY A 23 6.46 2.69 3.81
N MET A 24 6.51 1.36 3.86
CA MET A 24 5.60 0.58 4.71
C MET A 24 5.86 0.81 6.20
N ALA A 25 7.12 0.80 6.63
CA ALA A 25 7.47 1.09 8.02
C ALA A 25 7.04 2.51 8.44
N GLY A 26 7.30 3.51 7.59
CA GLY A 26 6.90 4.91 7.81
C GLY A 26 5.39 5.09 7.89
N THR A 27 4.63 4.54 6.93
CA THR A 27 3.16 4.60 6.95
C THR A 27 2.59 3.91 8.20
N THR A 28 3.19 2.81 8.64
CA THR A 28 2.79 2.12 9.89
C THR A 28 3.04 3.01 11.11
N ALA A 29 4.18 3.70 11.16
CA ALA A 29 4.50 4.63 12.23
C ALA A 29 3.55 5.85 12.22
N GLU A 30 3.21 6.39 11.05
CA GLU A 30 2.22 7.47 10.93
C GLU A 30 0.84 7.04 11.43
N LEU A 31 0.35 5.85 11.06
CA LEU A 31 -0.91 5.32 11.58
C LEU A 31 -0.90 5.20 13.11
N TRP A 32 0.22 4.74 13.67
CA TRP A 32 0.40 4.66 15.12
C TRP A 32 0.35 6.05 15.76
N LEU A 33 1.12 7.00 15.23
CA LEU A 33 1.18 8.37 15.77
C LEU A 33 -0.14 9.13 15.63
N MET A 34 -0.96 8.79 14.63
CA MET A 34 -2.31 9.34 14.45
C MET A 34 -3.38 8.64 15.29
N GLY A 35 -3.03 7.66 16.13
CA GLY A 35 -3.98 7.01 17.04
C GLY A 35 -4.92 6.02 16.34
N HIS A 36 -4.55 5.45 15.19
CA HIS A 36 -5.42 4.56 14.42
C HIS A 36 -5.56 3.15 15.04
N TYR A 37 -5.82 3.04 16.34
CA TYR A 37 -5.87 1.76 17.08
C TYR A 37 -7.01 1.71 18.10
N GLU A 38 -8.04 2.52 17.93
CA GLU A 38 -9.20 2.62 18.83
C GLU A 38 -10.22 1.47 18.65
N ASP A 39 -10.27 0.84 17.48
CA ASP A 39 -11.12 -0.34 17.21
C ASP A 39 -10.29 -1.50 16.64
N TRP A 40 -10.74 -2.74 16.88
CA TRP A 40 -10.04 -3.94 16.42
C TRP A 40 -9.89 -3.97 14.89
N LYS A 41 -10.84 -3.41 14.13
CA LYS A 41 -10.73 -3.31 12.66
C LYS A 41 -9.60 -2.39 12.23
N GLN A 42 -9.27 -1.38 13.04
CA GLN A 42 -8.14 -0.48 12.78
C GLN A 42 -6.79 -1.18 12.98
N LEU A 43 -6.74 -2.34 13.65
CA LEU A 43 -5.53 -3.15 13.77
C LEU A 43 -5.22 -3.98 12.50
N ILE A 44 -6.21 -4.19 11.62
CA ILE A 44 -6.04 -4.90 10.35
C ILE A 44 -4.92 -4.28 9.49
N PRO A 45 -4.90 -2.96 9.20
CA PRO A 45 -3.82 -2.36 8.42
C PRO A 45 -2.44 -2.55 9.08
N PHE A 46 -2.33 -2.50 10.41
CA PHE A 46 -1.05 -2.79 11.10
C PHE A 46 -0.57 -4.22 10.83
N GLY A 47 -1.44 -5.21 10.96
CA GLY A 47 -1.10 -6.60 10.69
C GLY A 47 -0.65 -6.83 9.25
N VAL A 48 -1.39 -6.28 8.28
CA VAL A 48 -1.06 -6.41 6.85
C VAL A 48 0.27 -5.70 6.53
N MET A 49 0.48 -4.48 7.06
CA MET A 49 1.72 -3.73 6.85
C MET A 49 2.93 -4.38 7.51
N ALA A 50 2.79 -4.90 8.73
CA ALA A 50 3.85 -5.62 9.42
C ALA A 50 4.24 -6.91 8.67
N LEU A 51 3.26 -7.72 8.27
CA LEU A 51 3.49 -8.92 7.44
C LEU A 51 4.23 -8.56 6.15
N SER A 52 3.78 -7.52 5.46
CA SER A 52 4.35 -7.08 4.19
C SER A 52 5.79 -6.56 4.33
N THR A 53 6.06 -5.84 5.43
CA THR A 53 7.40 -5.37 5.79
C THR A 53 8.35 -6.52 6.06
N LEU A 54 7.94 -7.49 6.89
CA LEU A 54 8.73 -8.69 7.19
C LEU A 54 8.96 -9.55 5.94
N ALA A 55 7.95 -9.73 5.11
CA ALA A 55 8.06 -10.45 3.84
C ALA A 55 9.02 -9.74 2.87
N GLY A 56 9.00 -8.41 2.82
CA GLY A 56 9.94 -7.60 2.03
C GLY A 56 11.38 -7.75 2.50
N PHE A 57 11.63 -7.70 3.81
CA PHE A 57 12.94 -7.97 4.39
C PHE A 57 13.41 -9.39 4.04
N TRP A 58 12.59 -10.42 4.31
CA TRP A 58 12.92 -11.80 3.96
C TRP A 58 13.29 -11.90 2.48
N HIS A 59 12.44 -11.39 1.58
CA HIS A 59 12.66 -11.47 0.14
C HIS A 59 14.00 -10.85 -0.29
N GLY A 60 14.36 -9.70 0.30
CA GLY A 60 15.64 -9.02 0.03
C GLY A 60 16.88 -9.86 0.34
N PHE A 61 16.84 -10.63 1.43
CA PHE A 61 17.95 -11.46 1.89
C PHE A 61 17.93 -12.87 1.30
N ALA A 62 16.82 -13.60 1.41
CA ALA A 62 16.78 -15.02 1.06
C ALA A 62 16.71 -15.27 -0.45
N ARG A 63 16.01 -14.41 -1.20
CA ARG A 63 15.84 -14.49 -2.66
C ARG A 63 15.37 -15.87 -3.17
N THR A 64 14.61 -16.60 -2.36
CA THR A 64 14.01 -17.90 -2.71
C THR A 64 12.64 -17.74 -3.36
N THR A 65 12.16 -18.79 -4.04
CA THR A 65 10.79 -18.83 -4.60
C THR A 65 9.73 -18.62 -3.52
N SER A 66 9.86 -19.28 -2.36
CA SER A 66 8.95 -19.11 -1.22
C SER A 66 8.92 -17.68 -0.70
N SER A 67 10.09 -17.03 -0.58
CA SER A 67 10.15 -15.62 -0.16
C SER A 67 9.45 -14.69 -1.13
N ALA A 68 9.62 -14.92 -2.44
CA ALA A 68 8.99 -14.13 -3.49
C ALA A 68 7.47 -14.33 -3.51
N SER A 69 7.00 -15.57 -3.33
CA SER A 69 5.57 -15.88 -3.27
C SER A 69 4.90 -15.23 -2.06
N LEU A 70 5.50 -15.33 -0.87
CA LEU A 70 4.98 -14.68 0.34
C LEU A 70 4.94 -13.16 0.19
N PHE A 71 6.02 -12.56 -0.34
CA PHE A 71 6.07 -11.13 -0.59
C PHE A 71 4.98 -10.69 -1.57
N ARG A 72 4.82 -11.37 -2.72
CA ARG A 72 3.74 -11.07 -3.68
C ARG A 72 2.34 -11.21 -3.08
N LEU A 73 2.11 -12.27 -2.31
CA LEU A 73 0.84 -12.45 -1.61
C LEU A 73 0.57 -11.29 -0.64
N SER A 74 1.58 -10.86 0.12
CA SER A 74 1.45 -9.71 1.02
C SER A 74 1.16 -8.40 0.27
N MET A 75 1.74 -8.21 -0.91
CA MET A 75 1.44 -7.05 -1.76
C MET A 75 0.00 -7.05 -2.28
N LEU A 76 -0.55 -8.22 -2.66
CA LEU A 76 -1.97 -8.36 -3.01
C LEU A 76 -2.87 -8.05 -1.81
N LEU A 77 -2.51 -8.52 -0.61
CA LEU A 77 -3.23 -8.20 0.61
C LEU A 77 -3.20 -6.68 0.89
N LEU A 78 -2.08 -6.00 0.68
CA LEU A 78 -2.01 -4.53 0.79
C LEU A 78 -2.94 -3.82 -0.18
N MET A 79 -3.00 -4.28 -1.44
CA MET A 79 -3.93 -3.71 -2.43
C MET A 79 -5.38 -3.88 -2.01
N VAL A 80 -5.77 -5.08 -1.57
CA VAL A 80 -7.14 -5.37 -1.14
C VAL A 80 -7.49 -4.60 0.14
N ALA A 81 -6.59 -4.58 1.13
CA ALA A 81 -6.79 -3.84 2.38
C ALA A 81 -6.86 -2.33 2.13
N GLY A 82 -5.97 -1.78 1.29
CA GLY A 82 -5.96 -0.36 0.93
C GLY A 82 -7.20 0.07 0.14
N ALA A 83 -7.65 -0.73 -0.82
CA ALA A 83 -8.90 -0.46 -1.55
C ALA A 83 -10.11 -0.51 -0.61
N THR A 84 -10.20 -1.54 0.22
CA THR A 84 -11.26 -1.68 1.24
C THR A 84 -11.26 -0.51 2.21
N GLY A 85 -10.10 -0.15 2.75
CA GLY A 85 -9.95 0.97 3.69
C GLY A 85 -10.34 2.31 3.06
N SER A 86 -10.04 2.52 1.78
CA SER A 86 -10.44 3.74 1.06
C SER A 86 -11.96 3.87 0.96
N VAL A 87 -12.66 2.76 0.68
CA VAL A 87 -14.14 2.72 0.67
C VAL A 87 -14.71 2.97 2.06
N LEU A 88 -14.13 2.35 3.10
CA LEU A 88 -14.58 2.55 4.48
C LEU A 88 -14.39 4.00 4.94
N HIS A 89 -13.24 4.61 4.65
CA HIS A 89 -12.98 6.01 4.99
C HIS A 89 -13.90 6.96 4.21
N TYR A 90 -14.17 6.68 2.93
CA TYR A 90 -15.15 7.44 2.15
C TYR A 90 -16.55 7.38 2.80
N ARG A 91 -17.01 6.18 3.18
CA ARG A 91 -18.33 5.99 3.80
C ARG A 91 -18.43 6.73 5.14
N ALA A 92 -17.42 6.62 6.00
CA ALA A 92 -17.39 7.33 7.27
C ALA A 92 -17.42 8.86 7.08
N ASN A 93 -16.62 9.38 6.13
CA ASN A 93 -16.64 10.80 5.80
C ASN A 93 -18.02 11.25 5.28
N MET A 94 -18.67 10.43 4.44
CA MET A 94 -20.01 10.70 3.91
C MET A 94 -21.08 10.72 5.01
N GLU A 95 -21.07 9.72 5.89
CA GLU A 95 -21.96 9.64 7.05
C GLU A 95 -21.80 10.89 7.94
N PHE A 96 -20.57 11.24 8.28
CA PHE A 96 -20.29 12.45 9.06
C PHE A 96 -20.79 13.73 8.39
N GLN A 97 -20.64 13.89 7.07
CA GLN A 97 -21.18 15.09 6.40
C GLN A 97 -22.72 15.14 6.44
N LEU A 98 -23.38 13.99 6.30
CA LEU A 98 -24.84 13.91 6.33
C LEU A 98 -25.42 14.05 7.75
N GLU A 99 -24.67 13.67 8.79
CA GLU A 99 -25.01 13.99 10.18
C GLU A 99 -25.00 15.51 10.44
N MET A 100 -24.09 16.24 9.80
CA MET A 100 -24.00 17.69 9.93
C MET A 100 -25.03 18.44 9.07
N ASP A 101 -25.32 17.94 7.87
CA ASP A 101 -26.32 18.49 6.96
C ASP A 101 -27.00 17.37 6.14
N PRO A 102 -28.19 16.90 6.59
CA PRO A 102 -28.92 15.84 5.91
C PRO A 102 -29.45 16.22 4.51
N THR A 103 -29.44 17.51 4.16
CA THR A 103 -29.93 18.00 2.87
C THR A 103 -28.86 17.99 1.79
N MET A 104 -27.60 17.75 2.17
CA MET A 104 -26.46 17.74 1.25
C MET A 104 -26.50 16.53 0.31
N GLY A 105 -26.24 16.76 -0.98
CA GLY A 105 -26.24 15.69 -1.98
C GLY A 105 -25.41 15.99 -3.21
N GLY A 106 -25.38 15.03 -4.14
CA GLY A 106 -24.72 15.16 -5.45
C GLY A 106 -23.25 15.56 -5.37
N MET A 107 -22.83 16.50 -6.22
CA MET A 107 -21.44 16.97 -6.31
C MET A 107 -20.98 17.68 -5.04
N ALA A 108 -21.88 18.40 -4.36
CA ALA A 108 -21.55 19.11 -3.12
C ALA A 108 -21.13 18.12 -2.02
N LEU A 109 -21.91 17.05 -1.83
CA LEU A 109 -21.56 15.98 -0.89
C LEU A 109 -20.24 15.30 -1.29
N LEU A 110 -20.10 14.90 -2.57
CA LEU A 110 -18.89 14.24 -3.05
C LEU A 110 -17.63 15.06 -2.77
N LEU A 111 -17.61 16.34 -3.16
CA LEU A 111 -16.46 17.21 -2.93
C LEU A 111 -16.18 17.38 -1.44
N LYS A 112 -17.21 17.49 -0.60
CA LYS A 112 -17.02 17.66 0.85
C LYS A 112 -16.44 16.40 1.51
N VAL A 113 -16.87 15.22 1.06
CA VAL A 113 -16.31 13.92 1.48
C VAL A 113 -14.85 13.77 1.06
N LEU A 114 -14.51 14.14 -0.19
CA LEU A 114 -13.14 14.04 -0.70
C LEU A 114 -12.17 15.02 -0.02
N HIS A 115 -12.65 16.17 0.45
CA HIS A 115 -11.85 17.15 1.20
C HIS A 115 -11.92 16.96 2.72
N ALA A 116 -12.61 15.93 3.21
CA ALA A 116 -12.69 15.66 4.64
C ALA A 116 -11.29 15.35 5.19
N LYS A 117 -10.96 15.98 6.32
CA LYS A 117 -9.65 15.80 6.98
C LYS A 117 -9.57 14.53 7.81
N ALA A 118 -10.70 14.04 8.31
CA ALA A 118 -10.75 12.91 9.22
C ALA A 118 -12.04 12.09 9.02
N PRO A 119 -11.93 10.76 8.87
CA PRO A 119 -10.69 10.00 8.66
C PRO A 119 -10.05 10.26 7.27
N PRO A 120 -8.72 10.52 7.19
CA PRO A 120 -8.07 10.76 5.89
C PRO A 120 -7.97 9.47 5.07
N ALA A 121 -8.35 9.50 3.79
CA ALA A 121 -8.21 8.35 2.88
C ALA A 121 -6.78 8.15 2.34
N LEU A 122 -5.81 8.94 2.80
CA LEU A 122 -4.44 8.93 2.29
C LEU A 122 -3.69 7.64 2.62
N ALA A 123 -3.76 7.18 3.86
CA ALA A 123 -3.09 5.93 4.28
C ALA A 123 -3.60 4.69 3.52
N PRO A 124 -4.91 4.42 3.40
CA PRO A 124 -5.38 3.27 2.62
C PRO A 124 -5.04 3.39 1.12
N GLY A 125 -5.05 4.61 0.56
CA GLY A 125 -4.56 4.84 -0.80
C GLY A 125 -3.07 4.49 -0.95
N ASN A 126 -2.23 4.88 0.03
CA ASN A 126 -0.81 4.57 0.04
C ASN A 126 -0.53 3.07 0.17
N MET A 127 -1.32 2.34 0.98
CA MET A 127 -1.23 0.87 1.07
C MET A 127 -1.45 0.22 -0.31
N ALA A 128 -2.46 0.67 -1.06
CA ALA A 128 -2.74 0.14 -2.38
C ALA A 128 -1.59 0.45 -3.38
N LEU A 129 -1.05 1.67 -3.34
CA LEU A 129 0.09 2.07 -4.16
C LEU A 129 1.34 1.24 -3.84
N LEU A 130 1.69 1.07 -2.56
CA LEU A 130 2.83 0.29 -2.12
C LEU A 130 2.70 -1.18 -2.53
N GLY A 131 1.51 -1.77 -2.39
CA GLY A 131 1.23 -3.13 -2.87
C GLY A 131 1.48 -3.27 -4.38
N LEU A 132 0.97 -2.33 -5.20
CA LEU A 132 1.20 -2.35 -6.64
C LEU A 132 2.69 -2.21 -6.99
N LEU A 133 3.39 -1.28 -6.33
CA LEU A 133 4.84 -1.08 -6.53
C LEU A 133 5.64 -2.34 -6.20
N GLY A 134 5.29 -3.06 -5.13
CA GLY A 134 5.97 -4.30 -4.75
C GLY A 134 5.71 -5.45 -5.72
N LEU A 135 4.49 -5.56 -6.28
CA LEU A 135 4.24 -6.53 -7.34
C LEU A 135 5.10 -6.23 -8.56
N VAL A 136 5.09 -4.98 -9.03
CA VAL A 136 5.88 -4.53 -10.19
C VAL A 136 7.37 -4.76 -9.96
N SER A 137 7.90 -4.52 -8.75
CA SER A 137 9.31 -4.75 -8.44
C SER A 137 9.73 -6.22 -8.53
N THR A 138 8.78 -7.15 -8.42
CA THR A 138 9.03 -8.60 -8.58
C THR A 138 8.75 -9.14 -9.98
N LEU A 139 8.22 -8.33 -10.90
CA LEU A 139 8.06 -8.71 -12.29
C LEU A 139 9.41 -8.61 -13.01
N GLY A 140 9.88 -9.74 -13.53
CA GLY A 140 10.92 -9.73 -14.55
C GLY A 140 10.27 -9.40 -15.88
N ILE A 141 10.77 -8.42 -16.63
CA ILE A 141 10.36 -8.14 -18.03
C ILE A 141 10.63 -9.35 -18.97
N SER A 142 11.26 -10.42 -18.48
CA SER A 142 11.76 -11.55 -19.28
C SER A 142 10.77 -12.71 -19.47
N ARG A 143 9.50 -12.45 -19.79
CA ARG A 143 8.57 -13.50 -20.26
C ARG A 143 7.78 -13.17 -21.53
N ALA A 144 8.17 -12.14 -22.29
CA ALA A 144 7.41 -11.71 -23.46
C ALA A 144 8.09 -11.88 -24.84
N PHE A 145 9.35 -12.31 -24.95
CA PHE A 145 10.05 -12.26 -26.27
C PHE A 145 10.86 -13.49 -26.70
N HIS A 146 10.73 -14.64 -26.06
CA HIS A 146 11.28 -15.89 -26.61
C HIS A 146 10.18 -16.93 -26.81
N LYS A 147 9.45 -16.74 -27.90
CA LYS A 147 8.95 -17.83 -28.74
C LYS A 147 9.56 -17.61 -30.11
N GLU A 148 10.69 -18.26 -30.36
CA GLU A 148 11.08 -18.72 -31.69
C GLU A 148 11.36 -20.22 -31.56
#